data_AF-A0A4Q1TJE1-F1
#
_entry.id   AF-A0A4Q1TJE1-F1
#
_cell.length_a   1.000
_cell.length_b   1.000
_cell.length_c   1.000
_cell.angle_alpha   90.00
_cell.angle_beta   90.00
_cell.angle_gamma   90.00
#
_symmetry.space_group_name_H-M   'P 1'
#
loop_
_entity.id
_entity.type
_entity.pdbx_description
1 polymer ?
#
loop_
_entity_poly.entity_id
_entity_poly.type
_entity_poly.pdbx_seq_one_letter_code
_entity_poly.pdbx_strand_id
1 'polypeptide(L)'
;MSEEKLYAVKNDDGEWLDQDHIFGPGAWAHPNKDQSEVKAKVYSGHVVALVEEPKKVVLTKEQAEIVEKARVSDIPATFISGLGASGEEELLMEAYVNGYTVAKEKKYLLPMDGTLEEGDDNDNFQLYAYCYKGRWLADEFETDPSYKHQTVTQKELETAPAWVKAIKPLEVTDDEQ
;
A
#
# COMPACT_ATOMS: atom_id res chain seq x y z
N MET A 1 -10.16 -8.07 -18.90
CA MET A 1 -10.97 -8.60 -17.79
C MET A 1 -12.36 -8.00 -17.96
N SER A 2 -13.39 -8.79 -18.24
CA SER A 2 -14.76 -8.28 -18.26
C SER A 2 -15.20 -8.06 -16.81
N GLU A 3 -15.43 -6.81 -16.42
CA GLU A 3 -15.99 -6.48 -15.11
C GLU A 3 -17.37 -7.16 -14.98
N GLU A 4 -17.43 -8.23 -14.18
CA GLU A 4 -18.66 -8.97 -13.99
C GLU A 4 -19.60 -8.15 -13.11
N LYS A 5 -20.66 -7.61 -13.73
CA LYS A 5 -21.68 -6.82 -13.02
C LYS A 5 -22.67 -7.75 -12.35
N LEU A 6 -22.90 -7.53 -11.06
CA LEU A 6 -24.02 -8.14 -10.36
C LEU A 6 -25.16 -7.15 -10.27
N TYR A 7 -26.40 -7.62 -10.19
CA TYR A 7 -27.58 -6.78 -10.13
C TYR A 7 -28.38 -7.14 -8.89
N ALA A 8 -28.65 -6.15 -8.04
CA ALA A 8 -29.50 -6.27 -6.85
C ALA A 8 -30.69 -5.30 -6.95
N VAL A 9 -31.72 -5.51 -6.14
CA VAL A 9 -32.90 -4.65 -6.09
C VAL A 9 -32.86 -3.81 -4.82
N LYS A 10 -33.08 -2.50 -4.95
CA LYS A 10 -33.08 -1.54 -3.84
C LYS A 10 -34.41 -0.80 -3.78
N ASN A 11 -34.95 -0.54 -2.59
CA ASN A 11 -36.13 0.31 -2.41
C ASN A 11 -35.74 1.79 -2.23
N ASP A 12 -36.75 2.64 -2.10
CA ASP A 12 -36.58 4.09 -1.93
C ASP A 12 -36.09 4.46 -0.51
N ASP A 13 -36.27 3.57 0.47
CA ASP A 13 -35.75 3.71 1.84
C ASP A 13 -34.26 3.36 1.96
N GLY A 14 -33.64 2.92 0.86
CA GLY A 14 -32.22 2.63 0.78
C GLY A 14 -31.87 1.19 1.17
N GLU A 15 -32.85 0.34 1.38
CA GLU A 15 -32.72 -1.07 1.75
C GLU A 15 -32.63 -1.96 0.51
N TRP A 16 -32.02 -3.13 0.68
CA TRP A 16 -31.76 -4.11 -0.35
C TRP A 16 -32.69 -5.31 -0.22
N LEU A 17 -33.16 -5.81 -1.35
CA LEU A 17 -33.95 -7.03 -1.41
C LEU A 17 -33.03 -8.25 -1.21
N ASP A 18 -33.34 -9.06 -0.21
CA ASP A 18 -32.62 -10.29 0.09
C ASP A 18 -33.20 -11.52 -0.66
N GLN A 19 -32.71 -12.71 -0.30
CA GLN A 19 -33.15 -13.98 -0.87
C GLN A 19 -34.60 -14.33 -0.52
N ASP A 20 -35.07 -13.90 0.65
CA ASP A 20 -36.41 -14.16 1.17
C ASP A 20 -37.42 -13.08 0.75
N HIS A 21 -36.99 -12.16 -0.12
CA HIS A 21 -37.79 -11.04 -0.64
C HIS A 21 -38.19 -10.01 0.41
N ILE A 22 -37.33 -9.84 1.42
CA ILE A 22 -37.48 -8.85 2.47
C ILE A 22 -36.44 -7.75 2.22
N PHE A 23 -36.86 -6.50 2.40
CA PHE A 23 -35.94 -5.37 2.33
C PHE A 23 -35.17 -5.23 3.65
N GLY A 24 -33.85 -5.10 3.55
CA GLY A 24 -32.98 -4.93 4.69
C GLY A 24 -31.55 -4.55 4.31
N PRO A 25 -30.57 -4.74 5.20
CA PRO A 25 -29.19 -4.35 4.94
C PRO A 25 -28.45 -5.29 3.98
N GLY A 26 -28.95 -6.51 3.79
CA GLY A 26 -28.32 -7.54 2.94
C GLY A 26 -28.83 -7.48 1.50
N ALA A 27 -27.91 -7.51 0.54
CA ALA A 27 -28.26 -7.54 -0.88
C ALA A 27 -28.12 -8.95 -1.46
N TRP A 28 -29.18 -9.45 -2.09
CA TRP A 28 -29.09 -10.65 -2.92
C TRP A 28 -28.89 -10.26 -4.38
N ALA A 29 -27.63 -10.31 -4.82
CA ALA A 29 -27.23 -9.90 -6.16
C ALA A 29 -27.07 -11.09 -7.12
N HIS A 30 -27.38 -10.89 -8.40
CA HIS A 30 -27.29 -11.93 -9.43
C HIS A 30 -26.73 -11.35 -10.74
N PRO A 31 -25.97 -12.12 -11.55
CA PRO A 31 -25.41 -11.62 -12.82
C PRO A 31 -26.47 -11.36 -13.91
N ASN A 32 -27.70 -11.85 -13.73
CA ASN A 32 -28.78 -11.69 -14.70
C ASN A 32 -29.65 -10.46 -14.36
N LYS A 33 -29.49 -9.39 -15.15
CA LYS A 33 -30.25 -8.14 -15.00
C LYS A 33 -31.77 -8.34 -15.14
N ASP A 34 -32.22 -9.15 -16.10
CA ASP A 34 -33.65 -9.33 -16.38
C ASP A 34 -34.39 -9.96 -15.20
N GLN A 35 -33.73 -10.88 -14.48
CA GLN A 35 -34.30 -11.44 -13.25
C GLN A 35 -34.46 -10.39 -12.16
N SER A 36 -33.47 -9.52 -11.99
CA SER A 36 -33.55 -8.42 -11.03
C SER A 36 -34.60 -7.38 -11.44
N GLU A 37 -34.82 -7.13 -12.74
CA GLU A 37 -35.90 -6.26 -13.22
C GLU A 37 -37.29 -6.83 -12.95
N VAL A 38 -37.48 -8.14 -13.09
CA VAL A 38 -38.74 -8.81 -12.72
C VAL A 38 -39.00 -8.65 -11.23
N LYS A 39 -38.00 -8.90 -10.38
CA LYS A 39 -38.11 -8.73 -8.93
C LYS A 39 -38.40 -7.27 -8.54
N ALA A 40 -37.72 -6.31 -9.17
CA ALA A 40 -37.94 -4.89 -8.95
C ALA A 40 -39.41 -4.48 -9.22
N LYS A 41 -40.02 -5.01 -10.29
CA LYS A 41 -41.45 -4.77 -10.61
C LYS A 41 -42.40 -5.41 -9.59
N VAL A 42 -42.08 -6.59 -9.07
CA VAL A 42 -42.91 -7.32 -8.11
C VAL A 42 -42.86 -6.69 -6.71
N TYR A 43 -41.66 -6.36 -6.25
CA TYR A 43 -41.40 -5.89 -4.89
C TYR A 43 -41.27 -4.37 -4.78
N SER A 44 -41.61 -3.62 -5.83
CA SER A 44 -41.60 -2.15 -5.87
C SER A 44 -40.23 -1.54 -5.54
N GLY A 45 -39.17 -2.00 -6.20
CA GLY A 45 -37.82 -1.44 -6.11
C GLY A 45 -37.25 -1.07 -7.47
N HIS A 46 -35.96 -0.74 -7.50
CA HIS A 46 -35.20 -0.51 -8.73
C HIS A 46 -33.93 -1.37 -8.76
N VAL A 47 -33.47 -1.70 -9.95
CA VAL A 47 -32.25 -2.51 -10.13
C VAL A 47 -31.02 -1.61 -10.01
N VAL A 48 -30.08 -2.02 -9.17
CA VAL A 48 -28.75 -1.41 -9.03
C VAL A 48 -27.70 -2.39 -9.53
N ALA A 49 -26.79 -1.91 -10.36
CA ALA A 49 -25.60 -2.65 -10.75
C ALA A 49 -24.51 -2.49 -9.68
N LEU A 50 -24.05 -3.61 -9.14
CA LEU A 50 -22.90 -3.73 -8.26
C LEU A 50 -21.70 -4.11 -9.12
N VAL A 51 -20.60 -3.39 -8.93
CA VAL A 51 -19.29 -3.67 -9.52
C VAL A 51 -18.33 -4.05 -8.41
N GLU A 52 -17.36 -4.91 -8.72
CA GLU A 52 -16.27 -5.20 -7.80
C GLU A 52 -15.53 -3.90 -7.44
N GLU A 53 -15.03 -3.79 -6.20
CA GLU A 53 -14.21 -2.64 -5.82
C GLU A 53 -13.02 -2.51 -6.77
N PRO A 54 -12.72 -1.30 -7.26
CA PRO A 54 -11.64 -1.13 -8.22
C PRO A 54 -10.32 -1.52 -7.59
N LYS A 55 -9.43 -2.10 -8.38
CA LYS A 55 -8.10 -2.48 -7.92
C LYS A 55 -7.35 -1.21 -7.48
N LYS A 56 -6.92 -1.21 -6.22
CA LYS A 56 -6.11 -0.11 -5.66
C LYS A 56 -4.76 -0.01 -6.35
N VAL A 57 -4.31 1.21 -6.61
CA VAL A 57 -3.00 1.51 -7.18
C VAL A 57 -1.93 1.44 -6.09
N VAL A 58 -0.73 0.94 -6.41
CA VAL A 58 0.40 0.97 -5.48
C VAL A 58 1.20 2.24 -5.74
N LEU A 59 1.33 3.11 -4.74
CA LEU A 59 2.05 4.38 -4.82
C LEU A 59 3.30 4.39 -3.95
N THR A 60 4.28 5.22 -4.30
CA THR A 60 5.32 5.61 -3.34
C THR A 60 4.74 6.53 -2.26
N LYS A 61 5.52 6.76 -1.20
CA LYS A 61 5.11 7.68 -0.12
C LYS A 61 4.94 9.11 -0.65
N GLU A 62 5.87 9.59 -1.49
CA GLU A 62 5.80 10.92 -2.10
C GLU A 62 4.57 11.06 -3.01
N GLN A 63 4.24 10.04 -3.80
CA GLN A 63 3.05 10.03 -4.66
C GLN A 63 1.75 10.03 -3.83
N ALA A 64 1.70 9.23 -2.76
CA ALA A 64 0.56 9.20 -1.85
C ALA A 64 0.31 10.58 -1.21
N GLU A 65 1.36 11.29 -0.80
CA GLU A 65 1.24 12.65 -0.28
C GLU A 65 0.64 13.64 -1.30
N ILE A 66 0.92 13.46 -2.60
CA ILE A 66 0.30 14.26 -3.66
C ILE A 66 -1.20 13.97 -3.73
N VAL A 67 -1.61 12.70 -3.70
CA VAL A 67 -3.03 12.30 -3.73
C VAL A 67 -3.78 12.83 -2.51
N GLU A 68 -3.20 12.77 -1.31
CA GLU A 68 -3.83 13.31 -0.10
C GLU A 68 -4.01 14.83 -0.16
N LYS A 69 -3.00 15.56 -0.65
CA LYS A 69 -3.11 17.02 -0.83
C LYS A 69 -4.13 17.37 -1.92
N ALA A 70 -4.25 16.55 -2.96
CA ALA A 70 -5.25 16.74 -4.00
C ALA A 70 -6.68 16.66 -3.43
N ARG A 71 -6.94 15.76 -2.47
CA ARG A 71 -8.28 15.55 -1.86
C ARG A 71 -8.81 16.77 -1.10
N VAL A 72 -7.93 17.62 -0.62
CA VAL A 72 -8.28 18.87 0.09
C VAL A 72 -8.12 20.12 -0.78
N SER A 73 -7.74 19.95 -2.05
CA SER A 73 -7.63 21.04 -3.02
C SER A 73 -9.00 21.39 -3.60
N ASP A 74 -9.23 22.67 -3.87
CA ASP A 74 -10.44 23.15 -4.56
C ASP A 74 -10.56 22.57 -5.97
N ILE A 75 -9.42 22.27 -6.61
CA ILE A 75 -9.34 21.74 -7.97
C ILE A 75 -8.35 20.55 -8.00
N PRO A 76 -8.77 19.35 -7.53
CA PRO A 76 -7.89 18.19 -7.39
C PRO A 76 -7.22 17.78 -8.70
N ALA A 77 -7.95 17.82 -9.82
CA ALA A 77 -7.40 17.46 -11.14
C ALA A 77 -6.26 18.39 -11.58
N THR A 78 -6.41 19.70 -11.42
CA THR A 78 -5.34 20.68 -11.72
C THR A 78 -4.17 20.53 -10.77
N PHE A 79 -4.42 20.22 -9.50
CA PHE A 79 -3.37 19.96 -8.51
C PHE A 79 -2.51 18.75 -8.88
N ILE A 80 -3.14 17.63 -9.25
CA ILE A 80 -2.46 16.41 -9.68
C ILE A 80 -1.67 16.68 -10.98
N SER A 81 -2.29 17.33 -11.96
CA SER A 81 -1.64 17.66 -13.24
C SER A 81 -0.42 18.58 -13.07
N GLY A 82 -0.46 19.51 -12.10
CA GLY A 82 0.63 20.44 -11.84
C GLY A 82 1.78 19.90 -10.98
N LEU A 83 1.57 18.80 -10.25
CA LEU A 83 2.55 18.21 -9.32
C LEU A 83 3.01 16.81 -9.68
N GLY A 84 2.26 16.10 -10.53
CA GLY A 84 2.73 14.85 -11.10
C GLY A 84 4.04 15.09 -11.84
N ALA A 85 5.06 14.29 -11.54
CA ALA A 85 6.23 14.24 -12.41
C ALA A 85 5.75 13.89 -13.83
N SER A 86 6.41 14.40 -14.86
CA SER A 86 5.97 14.20 -16.25
C SER A 86 5.75 12.71 -16.55
N GLY A 87 4.49 12.29 -16.68
CA GLY A 87 4.09 10.90 -16.92
C GLY A 87 3.45 10.15 -15.73
N GLU A 88 3.34 10.75 -14.54
CA GLU A 88 2.70 10.12 -13.37
C GLU A 88 1.23 10.54 -13.17
N GLU A 89 0.72 11.47 -13.98
CA GLU A 89 -0.64 12.00 -13.86
C GLU A 89 -1.72 10.91 -13.92
N GLU A 90 -1.61 9.98 -14.87
CA GLU A 90 -2.55 8.86 -15.04
C GLU A 90 -2.58 7.99 -13.77
N LEU A 91 -1.41 7.58 -13.28
CA LEU A 91 -1.26 6.80 -12.05
C LEU A 91 -1.89 7.50 -10.83
N LEU A 92 -1.63 8.80 -10.66
CA LEU A 92 -2.14 9.59 -9.54
C LEU A 92 -3.65 9.84 -9.65
N MET A 93 -4.19 10.01 -10.86
CA MET A 93 -5.62 10.12 -11.10
C MET A 93 -6.34 8.79 -10.84
N GLU A 94 -5.77 7.66 -11.28
CA GLU A 94 -6.30 6.33 -10.96
C GLU A 94 -6.29 6.09 -9.45
N ALA A 95 -5.21 6.42 -8.75
CA ALA A 95 -5.11 6.32 -7.30
C ALA A 95 -6.12 7.23 -6.57
N TYR A 96 -6.38 8.42 -7.10
CA TYR A 96 -7.36 9.35 -6.54
C TYR A 96 -8.78 8.77 -6.58
N VAL A 97 -9.16 8.16 -7.72
CA VAL A 97 -10.51 7.62 -7.97
C VAL A 97 -10.70 6.23 -7.34
N ASN A 98 -9.77 5.32 -7.57
CA ASN A 98 -9.87 3.92 -7.16
C ASN A 98 -9.33 3.65 -5.75
N GLY A 99 -8.64 4.63 -5.17
CA GLY A 99 -7.86 4.46 -3.95
C GLY A 99 -6.49 3.83 -4.22
N TYR A 100 -5.64 3.84 -3.18
CA TYR A 100 -4.28 3.37 -3.29
C TYR A 100 -3.81 2.63 -2.03
N THR A 101 -2.70 1.91 -2.18
CA THR A 101 -1.86 1.42 -1.09
C THR A 101 -0.46 2.01 -1.24
N VAL A 102 0.24 2.23 -0.12
CA VAL A 102 1.62 2.74 -0.14
C VAL A 102 2.57 1.56 -0.19
N ALA A 103 3.48 1.57 -1.15
CA ALA A 103 4.59 0.62 -1.21
C ALA A 103 5.40 0.73 0.08
N LYS A 104 5.62 -0.41 0.75
CA LYS A 104 6.52 -0.47 1.90
C LYS A 104 7.92 -0.07 1.44
N GLU A 105 8.55 0.86 2.15
CA GLU A 105 9.91 1.26 1.87
C GLU A 105 10.86 0.09 2.14
N LYS A 106 11.75 -0.20 1.19
CA LYS A 106 12.74 -1.27 1.37
C LYS A 106 13.74 -0.88 2.45
N LYS A 107 13.94 -1.79 3.39
CA LYS A 107 14.89 -1.65 4.49
C LYS A 107 16.01 -2.66 4.33
N TYR A 108 17.21 -2.22 4.68
CA TYR A 108 18.42 -3.02 4.55
C TYR A 108 19.20 -3.03 5.85
N LEU A 109 19.75 -4.18 6.19
CA LEU A 109 20.84 -4.31 7.14
C LEU A 109 22.17 -4.30 6.40
N LEU A 110 23.19 -3.73 7.04
CA LEU A 110 24.54 -3.63 6.50
C LEU A 110 25.55 -4.30 7.45
N PRO A 111 25.56 -5.64 7.51
CA PRO A 111 26.54 -6.37 8.31
C PRO A 111 27.96 -6.18 7.75
N MET A 112 28.92 -5.90 8.62
CA MET A 112 30.33 -5.80 8.25
C MET A 112 30.99 -7.16 8.46
N ASP A 113 30.93 -8.03 7.45
CA ASP A 113 31.45 -9.41 7.54
C ASP A 113 32.91 -9.43 8.01
N GLY A 114 33.18 -10.21 9.06
CA GLY A 114 34.52 -10.39 9.63
C GLY A 114 34.89 -9.43 10.77
N THR A 115 33.96 -8.61 11.26
CA THR A 115 34.11 -7.85 12.52
C THR A 115 33.60 -8.68 13.69
N LEU A 116 34.35 -8.73 14.79
CA LEU A 116 34.02 -9.45 16.02
C LEU A 116 34.32 -8.55 17.23
N GLU A 117 33.63 -8.78 18.35
CA GLU A 117 33.93 -8.10 19.62
C GLU A 117 35.25 -8.61 20.22
N GLU A 118 36.03 -7.70 20.83
CA GLU A 118 37.19 -8.12 21.63
C GLU A 118 36.72 -8.77 22.94
N GLY A 119 36.77 -10.10 23.00
CA GLY A 119 36.42 -10.87 24.20
C GLY A 119 35.06 -11.56 24.14
N ASP A 120 34.38 -11.54 22.99
CA ASP A 120 33.24 -12.41 22.75
C ASP A 120 33.71 -13.79 22.29
N ASP A 121 33.64 -14.77 23.19
CA ASP A 121 34.01 -16.15 22.93
C ASP A 121 32.98 -16.89 22.03
N ASN A 122 31.83 -16.27 21.72
CA ASN A 122 30.71 -16.91 21.04
C ASN A 122 30.40 -16.36 19.63
N ASP A 123 31.17 -15.39 19.12
CA ASP A 123 30.94 -14.72 17.83
C ASP A 123 29.48 -14.22 17.67
N ASN A 124 28.87 -13.79 18.77
CA ASN A 124 27.49 -13.34 18.82
C ASN A 124 27.35 -11.88 18.41
N PHE A 125 28.41 -11.08 18.42
CA PHE A 125 28.39 -9.67 18.03
C PHE A 125 29.07 -9.40 16.68
N GLN A 126 28.47 -8.49 15.91
CA GLN A 126 29.01 -8.02 14.64
C GLN A 126 28.76 -6.51 14.51
N LEU A 127 29.66 -5.79 13.81
CA LEU A 127 29.44 -4.40 13.46
C LEU A 127 28.43 -4.29 12.31
N TYR A 128 27.47 -3.39 12.47
CA TYR A 128 26.55 -3.00 11.43
C TYR A 128 26.75 -1.53 11.08
N ALA A 129 26.76 -1.22 9.79
CA ALA A 129 26.78 0.15 9.30
C ALA A 129 25.35 0.72 9.29
N TYR A 130 25.19 1.97 9.74
CA TYR A 130 23.90 2.66 9.71
C TYR A 130 24.08 4.16 9.45
N CYS A 131 22.99 4.79 9.03
CA CYS A 131 22.91 6.22 8.79
C CYS A 131 22.15 6.90 9.93
N TYR A 132 22.82 7.79 10.67
CA TYR A 132 22.16 8.61 11.67
C TYR A 132 22.31 10.09 11.31
N LYS A 133 21.18 10.73 10.99
CA LYS A 133 21.13 12.16 10.61
C LYS A 133 22.13 12.51 9.50
N GLY A 134 22.24 11.66 8.48
CA GLY A 134 23.14 11.84 7.34
C GLY A 134 24.61 11.54 7.63
N ARG A 135 24.94 10.99 8.79
CA ARG A 135 26.29 10.53 9.14
C ARG A 135 26.30 9.01 9.18
N TRP A 136 27.29 8.44 8.50
CA TRP A 136 27.50 7.00 8.50
C TRP A 136 28.36 6.59 9.68
N LEU A 137 27.85 5.63 10.44
CA LEU A 137 28.44 5.10 11.66
C LEU A 137 28.48 3.57 11.54
N ALA A 138 29.35 2.95 12.31
CA ALA A 138 29.33 1.52 12.57
C ALA A 138 29.18 1.33 14.08
N ASP A 139 28.30 0.44 14.49
CA ASP A 139 28.07 0.10 15.90
C ASP A 139 27.82 -1.39 16.02
N GLU A 140 28.03 -1.89 17.22
CA GLU A 140 28.01 -3.30 17.52
C GLU A 140 26.59 -3.75 17.85
N PHE A 141 26.17 -4.85 17.23
CA PHE A 141 24.88 -5.46 17.49
C PHE A 141 25.01 -6.98 17.60
N GLU A 142 24.12 -7.55 18.40
CA GLU A 142 23.97 -9.00 18.53
C GLU A 142 23.40 -9.57 17.22
N THR A 143 24.08 -10.55 16.65
CA THR A 143 23.74 -11.23 15.38
C THR A 143 22.42 -11.99 15.43
N ASP A 144 21.85 -12.20 16.62
CA ASP A 144 20.53 -12.79 16.79
C ASP A 144 19.45 -11.88 16.14
N PRO A 145 18.64 -12.41 15.20
CA PRO A 145 17.60 -11.65 14.49
C PRO A 145 16.52 -11.04 15.39
N SER A 146 16.36 -11.52 16.62
CA SER A 146 15.37 -11.01 17.58
C SER A 146 15.73 -9.63 18.15
N TYR A 147 16.99 -9.21 18.04
CA TYR A 147 17.41 -7.88 18.47
C TYR A 147 17.16 -6.83 17.41
N LYS A 148 16.80 -5.64 17.88
CA LYS A 148 16.44 -4.53 16.99
C LYS A 148 17.68 -3.91 16.37
N HIS A 149 17.94 -4.28 15.13
CA HIS A 149 18.99 -3.68 14.30
C HIS A 149 18.54 -2.36 13.67
N GLN A 150 19.49 -1.44 13.50
CA GLN A 150 19.25 -0.24 12.69
C GLN A 150 19.22 -0.61 11.22
N THR A 151 18.15 -0.21 10.53
CA THR A 151 18.00 -0.43 9.08
C THR A 151 18.24 0.87 8.32
N VAL A 152 18.67 0.73 7.07
CA VAL A 152 18.83 1.83 6.13
C VAL A 152 17.91 1.67 4.94
N THR A 153 17.55 2.80 4.34
CA THR A 153 16.70 2.87 3.15
C THR A 153 17.52 2.83 1.86
N GLN A 154 16.90 2.48 0.74
CA GLN A 154 17.55 2.55 -0.57
C GLN A 154 18.10 3.95 -0.88
N LYS A 155 17.35 4.99 -0.48
CA LYS A 155 17.72 6.40 -0.69
C LYS A 155 18.98 6.78 0.08
N GLU A 156 19.17 6.25 1.29
CA GLU A 156 20.40 6.47 2.05
C GLU A 156 21.60 5.80 1.37
N LEU A 157 21.44 4.56 0.89
CA LEU A 157 22.49 3.81 0.18
C LEU A 157 23.00 4.53 -1.08
N GLU A 158 22.12 5.20 -1.82
CA GLU A 158 22.50 5.99 -3.00
C GLU A 158 23.50 7.11 -2.67
N THR A 159 23.30 7.75 -1.51
CA THR A 159 24.16 8.86 -1.01
C THR A 159 25.31 8.38 -0.12
N ALA A 160 25.44 7.07 0.08
CA ALA A 160 26.40 6.50 1.00
C ALA A 160 27.87 6.66 0.54
N PRO A 161 28.83 6.75 1.48
CA PRO A 161 30.25 6.77 1.18
C PRO A 161 30.72 5.43 0.61
N ALA A 162 31.88 5.43 -0.06
CA ALA A 162 32.41 4.26 -0.76
C ALA A 162 32.54 3.01 0.12
N TRP A 163 32.92 3.17 1.40
CA TRP A 163 33.08 2.04 2.32
C TRP A 163 31.74 1.37 2.66
N VAL A 164 30.64 2.14 2.73
CA VAL A 164 29.29 1.59 2.93
C VAL A 164 28.81 0.87 1.68
N LYS A 165 29.05 1.46 0.50
CA LYS A 165 28.69 0.85 -0.78
C LYS A 165 29.43 -0.46 -1.08
N ALA A 166 30.54 -0.72 -0.37
CA ALA A 166 31.25 -1.98 -0.43
C ALA A 166 30.61 -3.08 0.43
N ILE A 167 29.74 -2.71 1.39
CA ILE A 167 29.01 -3.67 2.24
C ILE A 167 27.84 -4.24 1.43
N LYS A 168 27.63 -5.55 1.54
CA LYS A 168 26.50 -6.22 0.89
C LYS A 168 25.22 -5.97 1.70
N PRO A 169 24.22 -5.26 1.16
CA PRO A 169 22.97 -5.03 1.86
C PRO A 169 22.12 -6.30 1.94
N LEU A 170 21.51 -6.51 3.11
CA LEU A 170 20.55 -7.58 3.37
C LEU A 170 19.16 -6.97 3.47
N GLU A 171 18.29 -7.23 2.50
CA GLU A 171 16.89 -6.74 2.51
C GLU A 171 16.12 -7.41 3.65
N VAL A 172 15.43 -6.62 4.46
CA VAL A 172 14.59 -7.08 5.56
C VAL A 172 13.16 -6.54 5.41
N THR A 173 12.17 -7.38 5.71
CA THR A 173 10.76 -7.01 5.66
C THR A 173 10.26 -6.61 7.04
N ASP A 174 9.45 -5.55 7.12
CA ASP A 174 8.79 -5.10 8.37
C ASP A 174 7.82 -6.13 8.97
N ASP A 175 7.59 -7.27 8.31
CA ASP A 175 6.67 -8.32 8.78
C ASP A 175 7.31 -9.30 9.79
N GLU A 176 8.56 -9.06 10.22
CA GLU A 176 9.26 -9.77 11.29
C GLU A 176 9.78 -8.80 12.39
N GLN A 177 8.89 -7.95 12.93
CA GLN A 177 9.12 -7.21 14.18
C GLN A 177 7.99 -7.41 15.18
#